data_AF-A0A533B4H4-F1
#
_entry.id   AF-A0A533B4H4-F1
#
_cell.length_a   1.000
_cell.length_b   1.000
_cell.length_c   1.000
_cell.angle_alpha   90.00
_cell.angle_beta   90.00
_cell.angle_gamma   90.00
#
_symmetry.space_group_name_H-M   'P 1'
#
loop_
_entity.id
_entity.type
_entity.pdbx_description
1 polymer ?
#
loop_
_entity_poly.entity_id
_entity_poly.type
_entity_poly.pdbx_seq_one_letter_code
_entity_poly.pdbx_strand_id
1 'polypeptide(L)'
;MATKQNVYAHLQNATAPWSSLLVTPPGSTATALVKPPAGFALRVVQGKKCKTPEGLFNEFARALEFPNYFGHNWDALEECLADLEWLPAKGYVVLITDAQSVIPDDDEEYETLLEVLNDAGEAWSKGQTPDGRRAPFHVYFGVSRQGKSKRKHWGLEELPLTEPETPKLKGRTTRAVSQSPRKKQL
;
A
#
# COMPACT_ATOMS: atom_id res chain seq x y z
N MET A 1 -9.01 18.23 -11.57
CA MET A 1 -8.87 16.78 -11.81
C MET A 1 -8.12 16.21 -10.61
N ALA A 2 -8.70 15.27 -9.88
CA ALA A 2 -8.01 14.62 -8.77
C ALA A 2 -6.83 13.81 -9.33
N THR A 3 -5.62 14.09 -8.86
CA THR A 3 -4.43 13.32 -9.21
C THR A 3 -4.66 11.88 -8.76
N LYS A 4 -4.58 10.91 -9.67
CA LYS A 4 -4.64 9.49 -9.27
C LYS A 4 -3.52 9.21 -8.27
N GLN A 5 -3.88 8.66 -7.12
CA GLN A 5 -2.95 8.27 -6.07
C GLN A 5 -2.03 7.15 -6.61
N ASN A 6 -0.75 7.25 -6.30
CA ASN A 6 0.25 6.22 -6.60
C ASN A 6 0.92 5.76 -5.29
N VAL A 7 1.66 4.65 -5.33
CA VAL A 7 2.30 4.07 -4.14
C VAL A 7 3.13 5.11 -3.38
N TYR A 8 3.90 5.95 -4.09
CA TYR A 8 4.75 6.95 -3.44
C TYR A 8 3.94 8.02 -2.69
N ALA A 9 2.90 8.58 -3.30
CA ALA A 9 2.05 9.59 -2.68
C ALA A 9 1.18 8.99 -1.56
N HIS A 10 0.76 7.73 -1.70
CA HIS A 10 -0.01 7.01 -0.70
C HIS A 10 0.77 6.83 0.60
N LEU A 11 2.05 6.42 0.48
CA LEU A 11 2.95 6.23 1.61
C LEU A 11 3.17 7.50 2.46
N GLN A 12 2.93 8.69 1.91
CA GLN A 12 3.09 9.96 2.64
C GLN A 12 1.88 10.32 3.52
N ASN A 13 0.74 9.64 3.34
CA ASN A 13 -0.52 9.97 3.99
C ASN A 13 -1.02 8.83 4.87
N ALA A 14 -1.63 9.16 6.00
CA ALA A 14 -2.41 8.22 6.80
C ALA A 14 -3.88 8.29 6.38
N THR A 15 -4.18 7.86 5.15
CA THR A 15 -5.55 7.82 4.60
C THR A 15 -5.80 6.53 3.84
N ALA A 16 -7.06 6.06 3.87
CA ALA A 16 -7.53 4.92 3.10
C ALA A 16 -7.27 5.07 1.58
N PRO A 17 -7.20 3.97 0.82
CA PRO A 17 -7.31 2.57 1.29
C PRO A 17 -6.07 2.14 2.08
N TRP A 18 -6.23 1.32 3.12
CA TRP A 18 -5.12 0.82 3.95
C TRP A 18 -4.42 -0.39 3.33
N SER A 19 -5.18 -1.17 2.56
CA SER A 19 -4.69 -2.31 1.79
C SER A 19 -4.86 -2.04 0.29
N SER A 20 -3.89 -2.41 -0.53
CA SER A 20 -3.98 -2.19 -1.99
C SER A 20 -3.21 -3.25 -2.78
N LEU A 21 -3.67 -3.52 -3.99
CA LEU A 21 -2.96 -4.39 -4.93
C LEU A 21 -1.78 -3.66 -5.58
N LEU A 22 -0.67 -4.38 -5.65
CA LEU A 22 0.54 -3.96 -6.33
C LEU A 22 0.88 -4.96 -7.43
N VAL A 23 0.48 -4.64 -8.67
CA VAL A 23 0.77 -5.50 -9.82
C VAL A 23 2.20 -5.28 -10.29
N THR A 24 3.03 -6.29 -10.06
CA THR A 24 4.45 -6.29 -10.42
C THR A 24 4.65 -6.45 -11.93
N PRO A 25 5.49 -5.61 -12.57
CA PRO A 25 5.91 -5.81 -13.96
C PRO A 25 6.73 -7.10 -14.11
N PRO A 26 6.74 -7.71 -15.31
CA PRO A 26 7.63 -8.84 -15.59
C PRO A 26 9.09 -8.52 -15.25
N GLY A 27 9.77 -9.47 -14.59
CA GLY A 27 11.18 -9.31 -14.20
C GLY A 27 11.44 -8.41 -12.99
N SER A 28 10.40 -7.85 -12.37
CA SER A 28 10.51 -7.06 -11.14
C SER A 28 9.99 -7.83 -9.92
N THR A 29 10.58 -7.61 -8.74
CA THR A 29 10.03 -8.08 -7.47
C THR A 29 9.21 -6.98 -6.80
N ALA A 30 8.19 -7.34 -6.02
CA ALA A 30 7.40 -6.35 -5.29
C ALA A 30 8.25 -5.54 -4.30
N THR A 31 9.27 -6.17 -3.70
CA THR A 31 10.22 -5.51 -2.77
C THR A 31 11.04 -4.41 -3.43
N ALA A 32 11.35 -4.53 -4.73
CA ALA A 32 12.09 -3.49 -5.45
C ALA A 32 11.23 -2.25 -5.77
N LEU A 33 9.91 -2.38 -5.68
CA LEU A 33 8.94 -1.37 -6.11
C LEU A 33 8.41 -0.52 -4.96
N VAL A 34 8.41 -1.05 -3.74
CA VAL A 34 7.96 -0.33 -2.54
C VAL A 34 9.16 0.34 -1.87
N LYS A 35 9.22 1.67 -1.99
CA LYS A 35 10.26 2.50 -1.36
C LYS A 35 9.63 3.34 -0.25
N PRO A 36 9.67 2.87 1.01
CA PRO A 36 9.09 3.59 2.13
C PRO A 36 9.86 4.89 2.43
N PRO A 37 9.21 5.94 2.96
CA PRO A 37 9.89 7.14 3.42
C PRO A 37 10.90 6.85 4.56
N ALA A 38 11.84 7.77 4.77
CA ALA A 38 12.82 7.63 5.84
C ALA A 38 12.14 7.49 7.23
N GLY A 39 12.55 6.48 7.99
CA GLY A 39 12.02 6.19 9.33
C GLY A 39 10.76 5.32 9.35
N PHE A 40 10.26 4.85 8.20
CA PHE A 40 9.22 3.84 8.14
C PHE A 40 9.80 2.43 8.29
N ALA A 41 9.04 1.53 8.89
CA ALA A 41 9.35 0.11 8.90
C ALA A 41 8.68 -0.56 7.68
N LEU A 42 9.49 -1.14 6.79
CA LEU A 42 9.01 -2.07 5.77
C LEU A 42 9.21 -3.50 6.25
N ARG A 43 8.13 -4.27 6.30
CA ARG A 43 8.13 -5.70 6.64
C ARG A 43 7.54 -6.52 5.50
N VAL A 44 8.14 -7.68 5.26
CA VAL A 44 7.78 -8.55 4.13
C VAL A 44 7.17 -9.85 4.66
N VAL A 45 5.93 -10.08 4.26
CA VAL A 45 5.15 -11.28 4.53
C VAL A 45 5.17 -12.15 3.27
N GLN A 46 5.62 -13.39 3.42
CA GLN A 46 5.68 -14.34 2.30
C GLN A 46 4.32 -15.01 2.09
N GLY A 47 3.51 -14.51 1.16
CA GLY A 47 2.17 -15.05 0.88
C GLY A 47 2.13 -16.55 0.56
N LYS A 48 3.21 -17.13 0.03
CA LYS A 48 3.35 -18.59 -0.15
C LYS A 48 3.29 -19.40 1.15
N LYS A 49 3.59 -18.79 2.29
CA LYS A 49 3.47 -19.39 3.64
C LYS A 49 2.12 -19.12 4.29
N CYS A 50 1.31 -18.23 3.73
CA CYS A 50 0.02 -17.81 4.26
C CYS A 50 -1.16 -18.55 3.61
N LYS A 51 -1.00 -19.82 3.26
CA LYS A 51 -2.06 -20.59 2.57
C LYS A 51 -3.24 -20.93 3.47
N THR A 52 -3.02 -20.92 4.79
CA THR A 52 -4.02 -21.15 5.82
C THR A 52 -3.94 -20.01 6.85
N PRO A 53 -4.99 -19.77 7.66
CA PRO A 53 -4.94 -18.80 8.76
C PRO A 53 -3.73 -19.03 9.69
N GLU A 54 -3.49 -20.27 10.12
CA GLU A 54 -2.32 -20.61 10.95
C GLU A 54 -0.99 -20.20 10.29
N GLY A 55 -0.80 -20.52 9.02
CA GLY A 55 0.40 -20.14 8.27
C GLY A 55 0.53 -18.62 8.12
N LEU A 56 -0.60 -17.93 7.97
CA LEU A 56 -0.66 -16.47 7.92
C LEU A 56 -0.22 -15.87 9.26
N PHE A 57 -0.81 -16.30 10.38
CA PHE A 57 -0.46 -15.82 11.71
C PHE A 57 1.02 -16.00 12.00
N ASN A 58 1.57 -17.18 11.68
CA ASN A 58 2.99 -17.48 11.85
C ASN A 58 3.89 -16.55 11.02
N GLU A 59 3.53 -16.28 9.76
CA GLU A 59 4.34 -15.44 8.90
C GLU A 59 4.22 -13.95 9.26
N PHE A 60 3.06 -13.47 9.70
CA PHE A 60 2.89 -12.12 10.24
C PHE A 60 3.71 -11.93 11.52
N ALA A 61 3.60 -12.86 12.48
CA ALA A 61 4.38 -12.83 13.70
C ALA A 61 5.89 -12.80 13.42
N ARG A 62 6.36 -13.64 12.49
CA ARG A 62 7.77 -13.64 12.06
C ARG A 62 8.18 -12.34 11.36
N ALA A 63 7.33 -11.79 10.49
CA ALA A 63 7.66 -10.62 9.69
C ALA A 63 7.66 -9.33 10.51
N LEU A 64 6.72 -9.19 11.45
CA LEU A 64 6.54 -8.01 12.30
C LEU A 64 7.17 -8.16 13.68
N GLU A 65 7.86 -9.28 13.92
CA GLU A 65 8.57 -9.58 15.16
C GLU A 65 7.62 -9.54 16.37
N PHE A 66 6.43 -10.13 16.22
CA PHE A 66 5.42 -10.15 17.26
C PHE A 66 5.96 -10.82 18.54
N PRO A 67 5.48 -10.39 19.73
CA PRO A 67 5.88 -10.96 21.00
C PRO A 67 5.55 -12.46 21.12
N ASN A 68 6.29 -13.15 21.98
CA ASN A 68 6.13 -14.60 22.22
C ASN A 68 4.76 -14.99 22.81
N TYR A 69 3.97 -14.03 23.31
CA TYR A 69 2.62 -14.26 23.82
C TYR A 69 1.54 -14.16 22.73
N PHE A 70 1.91 -13.93 21.47
CA PHE A 70 0.98 -13.84 20.36
C PHE A 70 0.06 -15.08 20.29
N GLY A 71 -1.26 -14.85 20.24
CA GLY A 71 -2.28 -15.89 20.40
C GLY A 71 -2.55 -16.77 19.17
N HIS A 72 -1.94 -16.48 18.01
CA HIS A 72 -2.12 -17.23 16.76
C HIS A 72 -3.58 -17.39 16.32
N ASN A 73 -4.36 -16.32 16.42
CA ASN A 73 -5.74 -16.22 15.94
C ASN A 73 -6.00 -14.80 15.38
N TRP A 74 -7.20 -14.56 14.84
CA TRP A 74 -7.57 -13.28 14.23
C TRP A 74 -7.57 -12.13 15.24
N ASP A 75 -8.19 -12.29 16.40
CA ASP A 75 -8.24 -11.26 17.45
C ASP A 75 -6.82 -10.84 17.88
N ALA A 76 -5.94 -11.81 18.10
CA ALA A 76 -4.55 -11.55 18.45
C ALA A 76 -3.77 -10.86 17.32
N LEU A 77 -4.09 -11.16 16.06
CA LEU A 77 -3.48 -10.49 14.91
C LEU A 77 -3.92 -9.03 14.86
N GLU A 78 -5.22 -8.76 15.05
CA GLU A 78 -5.77 -7.41 15.12
C GLU A 78 -5.12 -6.60 16.25
N GLU A 79 -5.08 -7.16 17.47
CA GLU A 79 -4.44 -6.53 18.62
C GLU A 79 -2.97 -6.19 18.36
N CYS A 80 -2.19 -7.14 17.82
CA CYS A 80 -0.77 -6.90 17.53
C CYS A 80 -0.54 -5.93 16.35
N LEU A 81 -1.48 -5.78 15.43
CA LEU A 81 -1.36 -4.79 14.35
C LEU A 81 -1.77 -3.39 14.81
N ALA A 82 -2.70 -3.29 15.76
CA ALA A 82 -3.11 -2.05 16.42
C ALA A 82 -2.09 -1.57 17.48
N ASP A 83 -1.21 -2.44 17.94
CA ASP A 83 -0.15 -2.10 18.88
C ASP A 83 1.20 -2.69 18.43
N LEU A 84 2.07 -1.83 17.90
CA LEU A 84 3.42 -2.19 17.44
C LEU A 84 4.49 -1.53 18.30
N GLU A 85 4.27 -1.40 19.61
CA GLU A 85 5.20 -0.72 20.51
C GLU A 85 6.64 -1.28 20.48
N TRP A 86 6.80 -2.59 20.24
CA TRP A 86 8.11 -3.25 20.12
C TRP A 86 8.83 -2.94 18.80
N LEU A 87 8.11 -2.39 17.81
CA LEU A 87 8.62 -2.06 16.49
C LEU A 87 8.48 -0.55 16.21
N PRO A 88 9.15 0.34 16.95
CA PRO A 88 8.94 1.78 16.79
C PRO A 88 9.37 2.29 15.40
N ALA A 89 8.43 2.91 14.69
CA ALA A 89 8.67 3.54 13.38
C ALA A 89 7.77 4.76 13.15
N LYS A 90 8.13 5.66 12.23
CA LYS A 90 7.29 6.81 11.84
C LYS A 90 6.02 6.41 11.08
N GLY A 91 6.03 5.22 10.48
CA GLY A 91 4.93 4.60 9.77
C GLY A 91 5.30 3.17 9.36
N TYR A 92 4.31 2.40 8.96
CA TYR A 92 4.44 0.97 8.69
C TYR A 92 4.02 0.63 7.28
N VAL A 93 4.81 -0.22 6.64
CA VAL A 93 4.49 -0.80 5.34
C VAL A 93 4.64 -2.30 5.43
N VAL A 94 3.55 -3.03 5.23
CA VAL A 94 3.57 -4.49 5.12
C VAL A 94 3.44 -4.84 3.64
N LEU A 95 4.47 -5.50 3.10
CA LEU A 95 4.44 -6.01 1.74
C LEU A 95 4.20 -7.52 1.75
N ILE A 96 3.05 -7.93 1.26
CA ILE A 96 2.73 -9.35 1.06
C ILE A 96 3.17 -9.76 -0.34
N THR A 97 4.19 -10.61 -0.45
CA THR A 97 4.65 -11.14 -1.76
C THR A 97 3.85 -12.36 -2.17
N ASP A 98 3.72 -12.63 -3.47
CA ASP A 98 2.95 -13.77 -3.98
C ASP A 98 1.51 -13.79 -3.42
N ALA A 99 0.86 -12.62 -3.39
CA ALA A 99 -0.42 -12.42 -2.74
C ALA A 99 -1.54 -13.37 -3.21
N GLN A 100 -1.41 -13.94 -4.41
CA GLN A 100 -2.34 -14.95 -4.93
C GLN A 100 -2.31 -16.27 -4.15
N SER A 101 -1.33 -16.46 -3.27
CA SER A 101 -1.16 -17.66 -2.43
C SER A 101 -1.66 -17.48 -1.00
N VAL A 102 -2.08 -16.27 -0.63
CA VAL A 102 -2.69 -16.00 0.68
C VAL A 102 -4.10 -16.56 0.67
N ILE A 103 -4.38 -17.53 1.54
CA ILE A 103 -5.70 -18.15 1.79
C ILE A 103 -6.49 -18.31 0.47
N PRO A 104 -5.97 -19.09 -0.51
CA PRO A 104 -6.50 -19.09 -1.87
C PRO A 104 -7.83 -19.81 -2.00
N ASP A 105 -8.17 -20.66 -1.04
CA ASP A 105 -9.30 -21.60 -1.11
C ASP A 105 -10.44 -21.25 -0.12
N ASP A 106 -10.31 -20.15 0.62
CA ASP A 106 -11.29 -19.69 1.62
C ASP A 106 -11.48 -18.18 1.50
N ASP A 107 -12.60 -17.77 0.90
CA ASP A 107 -12.90 -16.36 0.66
C ASP A 107 -13.34 -15.64 1.95
N GLU A 108 -13.98 -16.34 2.91
CA GLU A 108 -14.42 -15.75 4.18
C GLU A 108 -13.20 -15.39 5.04
N GLU A 109 -12.26 -16.32 5.20
CA GLU A 109 -11.01 -16.09 5.93
C GLU A 109 -10.13 -15.02 5.25
N TYR A 110 -10.17 -14.93 3.92
CA TYR A 110 -9.50 -13.86 3.19
C TYR A 110 -10.17 -12.50 3.41
N GLU A 111 -11.50 -12.43 3.47
CA GLU A 111 -12.24 -11.21 3.81
C GLU A 111 -11.95 -10.76 5.24
N THR A 112 -11.92 -11.68 6.21
CA THR A 112 -11.52 -11.38 7.60
C THR A 112 -10.11 -10.79 7.68
N LEU A 113 -9.15 -11.30 6.89
CA LEU A 113 -7.83 -10.67 6.79
C LEU A 113 -7.93 -9.20 6.33
N LEU A 114 -8.73 -8.92 5.30
CA LEU A 114 -8.86 -7.55 4.77
C LEU A 114 -9.48 -6.60 5.81
N GLU A 115 -10.47 -7.08 6.57
CA GLU A 115 -11.09 -6.34 7.68
C GLU A 115 -10.06 -6.01 8.75
N VAL A 116 -9.33 -7.01 9.27
CA VAL A 116 -8.28 -6.81 10.29
C VAL A 116 -7.21 -5.81 9.82
N LEU A 117 -6.76 -5.90 8.57
CA LEU A 117 -5.78 -4.95 8.02
C LEU A 117 -6.35 -3.55 7.84
N ASN A 118 -7.64 -3.43 7.51
CA ASN A 118 -8.33 -2.16 7.39
C ASN A 118 -8.46 -1.48 8.75
N ASP A 119 -8.83 -2.23 9.77
CA ASP A 119 -9.06 -1.72 11.12
C ASP A 119 -7.74 -1.27 11.77
N ALA A 120 -6.65 -2.03 11.56
CA ALA A 120 -5.31 -1.59 11.93
C ALA A 120 -4.94 -0.26 11.26
N GLY A 121 -5.12 -0.15 9.94
CA GLY A 121 -4.84 1.08 9.20
C GLY A 121 -5.65 2.28 9.70
N GLU A 122 -6.93 2.05 10.01
CA GLU A 122 -7.81 3.07 10.54
C GLU A 122 -7.40 3.51 11.94
N ALA A 123 -7.10 2.57 12.84
CA ALA A 123 -6.65 2.85 14.21
C ALA A 123 -5.38 3.72 14.23
N TRP A 124 -4.37 3.35 13.45
CA TRP A 124 -3.14 4.14 13.30
C TRP A 124 -3.39 5.52 12.73
N SER A 125 -4.32 5.67 11.77
CA SER A 125 -4.64 6.97 11.17
C SER A 125 -5.31 7.94 12.15
N LYS A 126 -6.11 7.41 13.07
CA LYS A 126 -6.87 8.18 14.06
C LYS A 126 -6.06 8.41 15.34
N GLY A 127 -4.99 7.66 15.56
CA GLY A 127 -4.22 7.66 16.80
C GLY A 127 -4.95 6.92 17.93
N GLN A 128 -5.65 5.85 17.58
CA GLN A 128 -6.37 4.97 18.51
C GLN A 128 -5.52 3.80 18.99
N THR A 129 -4.22 3.85 18.72
CA THR A 129 -3.19 2.93 19.20
C THR A 129 -2.72 3.34 20.60
N PRO A 130 -2.11 2.45 21.40
CA PRO A 130 -1.67 2.77 22.76
C PRO A 130 -0.68 3.95 22.85
N ASP A 131 0.15 4.14 21.82
CA ASP A 131 1.07 5.28 21.73
C ASP A 131 0.39 6.62 21.37
N GLY A 132 -0.91 6.60 21.05
CA GLY A 132 -1.78 7.76 20.81
C GLY A 132 -1.41 8.61 19.60
N ARG A 133 -0.41 8.21 18.80
CA ARG A 133 0.07 9.01 17.67
C ARG A 133 -0.65 8.62 16.39
N ARG A 134 -0.79 9.59 15.49
CA ARG A 134 -1.23 9.29 14.12
C ARG A 134 -0.04 8.83 13.29
N ALA A 135 -0.20 7.72 12.57
CA ALA A 135 0.83 7.16 11.71
C ALA A 135 0.23 6.57 10.44
N PRO A 136 0.96 6.59 9.30
CA PRO A 136 0.61 5.78 8.16
C PRO A 136 0.84 4.30 8.45
N PHE A 137 -0.14 3.46 8.15
CA PHE A 137 -0.04 2.01 8.12
C PHE A 137 -0.64 1.52 6.80
N HIS A 138 0.19 0.93 5.94
CA HIS A 138 -0.21 0.50 4.59
C HIS A 138 0.19 -0.94 4.31
N VAL A 139 -0.68 -1.69 3.67
CA VAL A 139 -0.44 -3.06 3.23
C VAL A 139 -0.52 -3.15 1.71
N TYR A 140 0.54 -3.65 1.09
CA TYR A 140 0.57 -3.89 -0.35
C TYR A 140 0.55 -5.38 -0.65
N PHE A 141 -0.43 -5.81 -1.45
CA PHE A 141 -0.57 -7.16 -1.97
C PHE A 141 0.17 -7.26 -3.30
N GLY A 142 1.45 -7.64 -3.22
CA GLY A 142 2.34 -7.82 -4.36
C GLY A 142 2.00 -9.07 -5.17
N VAL A 143 1.57 -8.86 -6.41
CA VAL A 143 1.12 -9.94 -7.31
C VAL A 143 1.67 -9.76 -8.71
N SER A 144 1.99 -10.84 -9.43
CA SER A 144 2.30 -10.75 -10.87
C SER A 144 1.00 -10.65 -11.68
N ARG A 145 1.08 -10.19 -12.95
CA ARG A 145 -0.11 -10.17 -13.83
C ARG A 145 -0.77 -11.55 -13.97
N GLN A 146 0.02 -12.61 -14.09
CA GLN A 146 -0.49 -13.99 -14.13
C GLN A 146 -1.01 -14.46 -12.76
N GLY A 147 -0.39 -14.03 -11.66
CA GLY A 147 -0.88 -14.35 -10.31
C GLY A 147 -2.25 -13.70 -10.06
N LYS A 148 -2.45 -12.47 -10.53
CA LYS A 148 -3.68 -11.70 -10.33
C LYS A 148 -4.91 -12.44 -10.86
N SER A 149 -4.79 -13.11 -12.01
CA SER A 149 -5.90 -13.86 -12.60
C SER A 149 -6.27 -15.16 -11.87
N LYS A 150 -5.48 -15.59 -10.86
CA LYS A 150 -5.76 -16.80 -10.09
C LYS A 150 -6.83 -16.61 -9.02
N ARG A 151 -7.07 -15.38 -8.58
CA ARG A 151 -8.12 -15.02 -7.62
C ARG A 151 -9.20 -14.23 -8.34
N LYS A 152 -10.46 -14.61 -8.16
CA LYS A 152 -11.61 -13.98 -8.85
C LYS A 152 -11.94 -12.61 -8.29
N HIS A 153 -11.93 -12.48 -6.96
CA HIS A 153 -12.26 -11.25 -6.25
C HIS A 153 -11.15 -10.93 -5.27
N TRP A 154 -10.57 -9.74 -5.41
CA TRP A 154 -9.46 -9.32 -4.56
C TRP A 154 -9.88 -8.44 -3.40
N GLY A 155 -11.04 -7.78 -3.48
CA GLY A 155 -11.48 -6.81 -2.46
C GLY A 155 -10.59 -5.58 -2.33
N LEU A 156 -9.68 -5.35 -3.28
CA LEU A 156 -8.60 -4.36 -3.18
C LEU A 156 -8.51 -3.49 -4.44
N GLU A 157 -8.29 -2.19 -4.25
CA GLU A 157 -7.95 -1.27 -5.34
C GLU A 157 -6.51 -1.52 -5.81
N GLU A 158 -6.28 -1.47 -7.13
CA GLU A 158 -4.93 -1.52 -7.70
C GLU A 158 -4.32 -0.12 -7.74
N LEU A 159 -3.17 0.05 -7.09
CA LEU A 159 -2.44 1.30 -7.12
C LEU A 159 -1.35 1.32 -8.20
N PRO A 160 -1.29 2.38 -9.03
CA PRO A 160 -0.25 2.52 -10.04
C PRO A 160 1.12 2.76 -9.38
N LEU A 161 2.15 2.19 -10.00
CA LEU A 161 3.56 2.29 -9.57
C LEU A 161 4.23 3.63 -9.89
N THR A 162 3.68 4.40 -10.83
CA THR A 162 4.32 5.61 -11.37
C THR A 162 4.40 6.72 -10.34
N GLU A 163 5.59 7.32 -10.17
CA GLU A 163 5.76 8.65 -9.56
C GLU A 163 4.81 9.68 -10.20
N PRO A 164 4.39 10.75 -9.49
CA PRO A 164 3.58 11.78 -10.12
C PRO A 164 4.38 12.35 -11.30
N GLU A 165 3.86 12.25 -12.53
CA GLU A 165 4.50 12.91 -13.66
C GLU A 165 4.62 14.40 -13.32
N THR A 166 5.85 14.90 -13.18
CA THR A 166 6.08 16.35 -13.21
C THR A 166 5.42 16.88 -14.48
N PRO A 167 4.54 17.89 -14.40
CA PRO A 167 3.88 18.40 -15.59
C PRO A 167 4.96 18.83 -16.59
N LYS A 168 5.03 18.15 -17.74
CA LYS A 168 5.85 18.61 -18.86
C LYS A 168 5.36 20.02 -19.20
N LEU A 169 6.17 21.03 -18.90
CA LEU A 169 5.94 22.40 -19.35
C LEU A 169 5.72 22.35 -20.86
N LYS A 170 4.46 22.51 -21.30
CA LYS A 170 4.14 22.63 -22.72
C LYS A 170 4.90 23.85 -23.23
N GLY A 171 5.79 23.61 -24.19
CA GLY A 171 6.61 24.63 -24.83
C GLY A 171 5.75 25.85 -25.19
N ARG A 172 6.15 27.00 -24.67
CA ARG A 172 5.54 28.29 -24.96
C ARG A 172 5.84 28.61 -26.42
N THR A 173 4.91 28.34 -27.33
CA THR A 173 5.01 28.76 -28.72
C THR A 173 5.01 30.30 -28.75
N THR A 174 6.17 30.91 -28.91
CA THR A 174 6.29 32.34 -29.18
C THR A 174 5.66 32.64 -30.53
N ARG A 175 4.45 33.20 -30.52
CA ARG A 175 3.81 33.77 -31.72
C ARG A 175 4.51 35.08 -32.05
N ALA A 176 5.21 35.13 -33.19
CA ALA A 176 5.79 36.35 -33.73
C ALA A 176 4.67 37.37 -34.03
N VAL A 177 4.85 38.59 -33.53
CA VAL A 177 3.98 39.74 -33.82
C VAL A 177 4.36 40.28 -35.20
N SER A 178 3.51 40.09 -36.22
CA SER A 178 3.66 40.83 -37.48
C SER A 178 3.03 42.21 -37.33
N GLN A 179 3.85 43.26 -37.33
CA GLN A 179 3.43 44.64 -37.51
C GLN A 179 3.11 44.91 -38.99
N SER A 180 2.05 45.66 -39.27
CA SER A 180 1.93 46.51 -40.47
C SER A 180 0.81 47.55 -40.32
N PRO A 181 0.87 48.69 -41.04
CA PRO A 181 0.72 50.01 -40.45
C PRO A 181 -0.62 50.73 -40.73
N ARG A 182 -0.89 51.72 -39.87
CA ARG A 182 -2.05 52.64 -39.88
C ARG A 182 -2.21 53.35 -41.23
N LYS A 183 -3.42 53.28 -41.82
CA LYS A 183 -3.88 54.24 -42.84
C LYS A 183 -4.36 55.52 -42.15
N LYS A 184 -3.82 56.66 -42.59
CA LYS A 184 -4.27 58.02 -42.24
C LYS A 184 -5.66 58.26 -42.83
N GLN A 185 -6.50 58.92 -42.03
CA GLN A 185 -7.80 59.45 -42.43
C GLN A 185 -7.60 60.91 -42.89
N LEU A 186 -8.22 61.26 -44.01
CA LEU A 186 -8.58 62.63 -44.39
C LEU A 186 -10.10 62.72 -44.22
#